data_AF-A0A849FGX9-F1
#
_entry.id   AF-A0A849FGX9-F1
#
_cell.length_a   1.000
_cell.length_b   1.000
_cell.length_c   1.000
_cell.angle_alpha   90.00
_cell.angle_beta   90.00
_cell.angle_gamma   90.00
#
_symmetry.space_group_name_H-M   'P 1'
#
loop_
_entity.id
_entity.type
_entity.pdbx_description
1 polymer ?
#
loop_
_entity_poly.entity_id
_entity_poly.type
_entity_poly.pdbx_seq_one_letter_code
_entity_poly.pdbx_strand_id
1 'polypeptide(L)'
;MRIFLKQIFLFLIAPSLFAQVQEEVNPPENIKSIIFKGIKDDQFPVVQIGELISLEFDDLLANEQDYYYKIVHCDYDWTPSKLLKSQYLRGIDNQRILDYENSYNTLQSYSNYRLNIPNDNVSLRVSGNYVLEIYNASNELQFSRKFVVYKDLVGVGGEVKRSRDFSFINEKQVVQFSINSGSFRLVNPKKEVKVAIIQNYHWPTALYNVV
;
A
#
# COMPACT_ATOMS: atom_id res chain seq x y z
N MET A 1 -29.87 -4.45 -60.50
CA MET A 1 -28.41 -4.36 -60.74
C MET A 1 -27.92 -2.98 -60.31
N ARG A 2 -27.17 -2.92 -59.21
CA ARG A 2 -26.26 -1.86 -58.70
C ARG A 2 -26.36 -1.79 -57.17
N ILE A 3 -25.41 -2.47 -56.55
CA ILE A 3 -25.20 -2.55 -55.11
C ILE A 3 -24.58 -1.23 -54.65
N PHE A 4 -25.30 -0.46 -53.83
CA PHE A 4 -24.74 0.71 -53.13
C PHE A 4 -24.07 0.23 -51.85
N LEU A 5 -22.74 0.07 -51.88
CA LEU A 5 -21.93 -0.10 -50.68
C LEU A 5 -21.86 1.25 -49.94
N LYS A 6 -22.69 1.43 -48.90
CA LYS A 6 -22.45 2.48 -47.90
C LYS A 6 -21.25 2.04 -47.07
N GLN A 7 -20.11 2.73 -47.23
CA GLN A 7 -18.96 2.59 -46.34
C GLN A 7 -19.36 3.07 -44.94
N ILE A 8 -19.53 2.13 -44.02
CA ILE A 8 -19.55 2.39 -42.57
C ILE A 8 -18.08 2.36 -42.13
N PHE A 9 -17.50 3.54 -41.93
CA PHE A 9 -16.18 3.67 -41.30
C PHE A 9 -16.38 3.53 -39.78
N LEU A 10 -16.29 2.30 -39.28
CA LEU A 10 -16.33 2.02 -37.84
C LEU A 10 -14.99 2.46 -37.24
N PHE A 11 -14.97 3.64 -36.62
CA PHE A 11 -13.83 4.13 -35.85
C PHE A 11 -13.67 3.26 -34.59
N LEU A 12 -12.76 2.29 -34.65
CA LEU A 12 -12.30 1.55 -33.47
C LEU A 12 -11.47 2.51 -32.60
N ILE A 13 -12.14 3.28 -31.76
CA ILE A 13 -11.50 3.95 -30.63
C ILE A 13 -11.24 2.85 -29.62
N ALA A 14 -10.04 2.26 -29.66
CA ALA A 14 -9.58 1.41 -28.58
C ALA A 14 -9.41 2.31 -27.35
N PRO A 15 -10.17 2.12 -26.25
CA PRO A 15 -9.82 2.80 -25.01
C PRO A 15 -8.47 2.22 -24.59
N SER A 16 -7.46 3.08 -24.55
CA SER A 16 -6.22 2.78 -23.85
C SER A 16 -6.58 2.52 -22.39
N LEU A 17 -6.53 1.24 -21.99
CA LEU A 17 -6.64 0.84 -20.60
C LEU A 17 -5.41 1.38 -19.87
N PHE A 18 -5.54 2.56 -19.27
CA PHE A 18 -4.56 3.03 -18.31
C PHE A 18 -4.71 2.19 -17.04
N ALA A 19 -3.65 1.52 -16.61
CA ALA A 19 -3.59 0.97 -15.27
C ALA A 19 -3.62 2.16 -14.31
N GLN A 20 -4.69 2.27 -13.51
CA GLN A 20 -4.82 3.35 -12.55
C GLN A 20 -3.90 3.08 -11.35
N VAL A 21 -3.21 4.13 -10.92
CA VAL A 21 -2.42 4.10 -9.69
C VAL A 21 -3.37 3.83 -8.52
N GLN A 22 -3.02 2.89 -7.64
CA GLN A 22 -3.82 2.61 -6.46
C GLN A 22 -3.63 3.76 -5.45
N GLU A 23 -4.66 4.58 -5.32
CA GLU A 23 -4.74 5.61 -4.30
C GLU A 23 -5.39 5.07 -3.03
N GLU A 24 -5.05 5.68 -1.90
CA GLU A 24 -5.71 5.34 -0.63
C GLU A 24 -7.11 5.92 -0.61
N VAL A 25 -8.07 5.08 -0.24
CA VAL A 25 -9.46 5.51 -0.05
C VAL A 25 -9.64 5.88 1.41
N ASN A 26 -10.13 7.10 1.63
CA ASN A 26 -10.46 7.59 2.96
C ASN A 26 -11.70 6.86 3.51
N PRO A 27 -11.75 6.63 4.83
CA PRO A 27 -12.88 5.96 5.46
C PRO A 27 -14.18 6.76 5.39
N PRO A 28 -15.34 6.08 5.40
CA PRO A 28 -16.62 6.71 5.64
C PRO A 28 -16.70 7.33 7.05
N GLU A 29 -17.73 8.13 7.30
CA GLU A 29 -17.85 8.89 8.55
C GLU A 29 -17.93 8.03 9.80
N ASN A 30 -18.50 6.82 9.72
CA ASN A 30 -18.65 5.90 10.84
C ASN A 30 -17.34 5.21 11.24
N ILE A 31 -16.36 5.10 10.34
CA ILE A 31 -15.08 4.44 10.65
C ILE A 31 -14.07 5.48 11.16
N LYS A 32 -13.52 5.23 12.34
CA LYS A 32 -12.57 6.11 13.04
C LYS A 32 -11.35 5.33 13.56
N SER A 33 -10.39 6.09 14.10
CA SER A 33 -9.23 5.55 14.82
C SER A 33 -8.44 4.49 14.05
N ILE A 34 -8.28 4.66 12.74
CA ILE A 34 -7.52 3.69 11.93
C ILE A 34 -6.05 3.77 12.31
N ILE A 35 -5.57 2.74 13.00
CA ILE A 35 -4.17 2.56 13.38
C ILE A 35 -3.65 1.40 12.56
N PHE A 36 -2.63 1.66 11.73
CA PHE A 36 -2.00 0.63 10.92
C PHE A 36 -0.49 0.65 11.14
N LYS A 37 0.02 -0.39 11.80
CA LYS A 37 1.37 -0.40 12.32
C LYS A 37 2.06 -1.75 12.16
N GLY A 38 3.38 -1.71 12.10
CA GLY A 38 4.22 -2.90 12.28
C GLY A 38 4.65 -3.07 13.73
N ILE A 39 5.60 -3.98 13.97
CA ILE A 39 6.17 -4.29 15.30
C ILE A 39 6.78 -3.04 15.98
N LYS A 40 7.33 -2.11 15.20
CA LYS A 40 8.04 -0.92 15.70
C LYS A 40 7.12 0.25 16.09
N ASP A 41 5.80 0.06 16.06
CA ASP A 41 4.80 1.11 16.34
C ASP A 41 4.95 2.36 15.44
N ASP A 42 5.47 2.17 14.23
CA ASP A 42 5.65 3.21 13.24
C ASP A 42 4.29 3.68 12.66
N GLN A 43 4.20 4.97 12.29
CA GLN A 43 3.00 5.55 11.67
C GLN A 43 2.64 4.95 10.31
N PHE A 44 3.61 4.33 9.63
CA PHE A 44 3.42 3.63 8.37
C PHE A 44 4.17 2.31 8.40
N PRO A 45 3.52 1.17 8.09
CA PRO A 45 4.17 -0.12 8.20
C PRO A 45 5.19 -0.34 7.07
N VAL A 46 6.47 -0.30 7.43
CA VAL A 46 7.57 -0.83 6.64
C VAL A 46 8.14 -2.03 7.37
N VAL A 47 7.73 -3.22 6.96
CA VAL A 47 8.01 -4.47 7.69
C VAL A 47 8.85 -5.44 6.89
N GLN A 48 9.67 -6.22 7.56
CA GLN A 48 10.38 -7.31 6.92
C GLN A 48 9.40 -8.44 6.60
N ILE A 49 9.65 -9.17 5.51
CA ILE A 49 8.81 -10.32 5.15
C ILE A 49 8.71 -11.33 6.30
N GLY A 50 7.48 -11.65 6.70
CA GLY A 50 7.18 -12.55 7.82
C GLY A 50 6.99 -11.85 9.17
N GLU A 51 7.29 -10.55 9.29
CA GLU A 51 6.93 -9.77 10.46
C GLU A 51 5.43 -9.47 10.53
N LEU A 52 4.95 -9.20 11.74
CA LEU A 52 3.56 -8.88 12.03
C LEU A 52 3.24 -7.43 11.65
N ILE A 53 2.12 -7.25 10.94
CA ILE A 53 1.41 -5.98 10.81
C ILE A 53 0.03 -6.10 11.45
N SER A 54 -0.38 -5.03 12.11
CA SER A 54 -1.65 -4.93 12.83
C SER A 54 -2.42 -3.71 12.33
N LEU A 55 -3.65 -3.95 11.91
CA LEU A 55 -4.64 -2.93 11.60
C LEU A 55 -5.71 -2.94 12.70
N GLU A 56 -6.00 -1.78 13.24
CA GLU A 56 -7.07 -1.55 14.20
C GLU A 56 -7.93 -0.37 13.75
N PHE A 57 -9.25 -0.47 13.91
CA PHE A 57 -10.17 0.63 13.62
C PHE A 57 -11.49 0.47 14.38
N ASP A 58 -12.18 1.59 14.56
CA ASP A 58 -13.46 1.64 15.28
C ASP A 58 -14.61 1.91 14.30
N ASP A 59 -15.72 1.20 14.44
CA ASP A 59 -17.00 1.51 13.79
C ASP A 59 -17.99 2.07 14.81
N LEU A 60 -18.37 3.34 14.63
CA LEU A 60 -19.27 4.07 15.53
C LEU A 60 -20.74 3.64 15.45
N LEU A 61 -21.12 2.79 14.48
CA LEU A 61 -22.49 2.27 14.38
C LEU A 61 -22.80 1.19 15.44
N ALA A 62 -21.76 0.56 16.00
CA ALA A 62 -21.87 -0.45 17.06
C ALA A 62 -22.87 -1.59 16.76
N ASN A 63 -22.99 -1.96 15.48
CA ASN A 63 -23.95 -2.96 14.97
C ASN A 63 -23.28 -4.24 14.50
N GLU A 64 -22.02 -4.49 14.89
CA GLU A 64 -21.25 -5.71 14.59
C GLU A 64 -21.22 -6.06 13.09
N GLN A 65 -21.01 -5.04 12.25
CA GLN A 65 -20.92 -5.22 10.81
C GLN A 65 -19.80 -6.19 10.37
N ASP A 66 -20.12 -6.98 9.36
CA ASP A 66 -19.15 -7.87 8.74
C ASP A 66 -18.22 -7.08 7.81
N TYR A 67 -16.96 -6.92 8.23
CA TYR A 67 -15.88 -6.38 7.40
C TYR A 67 -14.99 -7.48 6.84
N TYR A 68 -14.55 -7.30 5.59
CA TYR A 68 -13.71 -8.22 4.83
C TYR A 68 -12.44 -7.51 4.38
N TYR A 69 -11.30 -8.20 4.38
CA TYR A 69 -10.04 -7.61 3.92
C TYR A 69 -9.53 -8.24 2.62
N LYS A 70 -8.99 -7.42 1.72
CA LYS A 70 -8.26 -7.86 0.52
C LYS A 70 -6.87 -7.24 0.50
N ILE A 71 -5.93 -7.96 -0.10
CA ILE A 71 -4.53 -7.53 -0.20
C ILE A 71 -4.17 -7.46 -1.68
N VAL A 72 -3.72 -6.30 -2.13
CA VAL A 72 -3.30 -6.05 -3.50
C VAL A 72 -1.80 -5.77 -3.51
N HIS A 73 -1.04 -6.54 -4.30
CA HIS A 73 0.37 -6.27 -4.53
C HIS A 73 0.55 -5.25 -5.67
N CYS A 74 1.38 -4.25 -5.43
CA CYS A 74 1.62 -3.13 -6.34
C CYS A 74 3.09 -3.06 -6.78
N ASP A 75 3.31 -2.49 -7.97
CA ASP A 75 4.64 -2.16 -8.48
C ASP A 75 5.17 -0.85 -7.85
N TYR A 76 6.36 -0.41 -8.26
CA TYR A 76 7.05 0.78 -7.73
C TYR A 76 6.21 2.06 -7.76
N ASP A 77 5.34 2.20 -8.75
CA ASP A 77 4.47 3.35 -8.99
C ASP A 77 3.08 3.20 -8.35
N TRP A 78 2.90 2.21 -7.46
CA TRP A 78 1.61 1.86 -6.83
C TRP A 78 0.54 1.35 -7.80
N THR A 79 0.87 1.02 -9.04
CA THR A 79 -0.07 0.30 -9.92
C THR A 79 -0.19 -1.16 -9.49
N PRO A 80 -1.39 -1.79 -9.56
CA PRO A 80 -1.53 -3.21 -9.27
C PRO A 80 -0.60 -4.04 -10.16
N SER A 81 0.23 -4.84 -9.52
CA SER A 81 1.20 -5.67 -10.24
C SER A 81 0.50 -6.76 -11.05
N LYS A 82 1.22 -7.31 -12.04
CA LYS A 82 0.74 -8.44 -12.85
C LYS A 82 0.82 -9.79 -12.12
N LEU A 83 1.26 -9.82 -10.87
CA LEU A 83 1.37 -11.05 -10.09
C LEU A 83 -0.03 -11.60 -9.77
N LEU A 84 -0.19 -12.91 -9.94
CA LEU A 84 -1.37 -13.61 -9.49
C LEU A 84 -1.38 -13.66 -7.95
N LYS A 85 -2.57 -13.63 -7.33
CA LYS A 85 -2.70 -13.69 -5.87
C LYS A 85 -1.93 -14.85 -5.24
N SER A 86 -1.94 -16.02 -5.86
CA SER A 86 -1.21 -17.22 -5.40
C SER A 86 0.32 -17.08 -5.42
N GLN A 87 0.87 -16.12 -6.17
CA GLN A 87 2.30 -15.85 -6.23
C GLN A 87 2.76 -15.00 -5.04
N TYR A 88 1.95 -14.05 -4.58
CA TYR A 88 2.31 -13.13 -3.50
C TYR A 88 1.62 -13.41 -2.16
N LEU A 89 0.51 -14.14 -2.15
CA LEU A 89 -0.17 -14.62 -0.94
C LEU A 89 0.00 -16.13 -0.79
N ARG A 90 0.12 -16.57 0.46
CA ARG A 90 -0.13 -17.95 0.88
C ARG A 90 -1.47 -17.95 1.60
N GLY A 91 -2.43 -18.70 1.08
CA GLY A 91 -3.81 -18.70 1.57
C GLY A 91 -4.73 -17.87 0.68
N ILE A 92 -5.83 -17.37 1.24
CA ILE A 92 -6.90 -16.68 0.49
C ILE A 92 -7.20 -15.37 1.19
N ASP A 93 -7.39 -14.31 0.41
CA ASP A 93 -7.90 -13.04 0.92
C ASP A 93 -9.44 -13.02 0.93
N ASN A 94 -10.04 -11.85 1.07
CA ASN A 94 -11.49 -11.66 1.19
C ASN A 94 -12.09 -12.46 2.35
N GLN A 95 -11.38 -12.48 3.49
CA GLN A 95 -11.83 -13.14 4.70
C GLN A 95 -12.47 -12.11 5.64
N ARG A 96 -13.48 -12.55 6.39
CA ARG A 96 -14.12 -11.74 7.42
C ARG A 96 -13.12 -11.47 8.55
N ILE A 97 -13.14 -10.25 9.09
CA ILE A 97 -12.44 -9.91 10.32
C ILE A 97 -13.27 -10.46 11.50
N LEU A 98 -12.71 -11.44 12.21
CA LEU A 98 -13.39 -12.13 13.30
C LEU A 98 -13.05 -11.57 14.68
N ASP A 99 -11.89 -10.93 14.82
CA ASP A 99 -11.47 -10.31 16.07
C ASP A 99 -12.04 -8.89 16.16
N TYR A 100 -13.12 -8.75 16.92
CA TYR A 100 -13.73 -7.46 17.24
C TYR A 100 -14.37 -7.48 18.62
N GLU A 101 -14.42 -6.31 19.26
CA GLU A 101 -15.03 -6.12 20.58
C GLU A 101 -15.90 -4.87 20.60
N ASN A 102 -17.02 -4.93 21.29
CA ASN A 102 -17.87 -3.76 21.49
C ASN A 102 -17.34 -2.91 22.65
N SER A 103 -17.51 -1.59 22.51
CA SER A 103 -17.23 -0.62 23.55
C SER A 103 -18.02 -0.92 24.83
N TYR A 104 -17.38 -0.77 25.98
CA TYR A 104 -18.00 -1.01 27.29
C TYR A 104 -18.01 0.26 28.14
N ASN A 105 -19.17 0.64 28.68
CA ASN A 105 -19.36 1.85 29.51
C ASN A 105 -18.85 3.16 28.88
N THR A 106 -18.96 3.31 27.57
CA THR A 106 -18.63 4.54 26.84
C THR A 106 -19.88 5.35 26.49
N LEU A 107 -19.75 6.68 26.40
CA LEU A 107 -20.86 7.55 25.96
C LEU A 107 -21.19 7.34 24.48
N GLN A 108 -20.17 7.18 23.64
CA GLN A 108 -20.30 6.80 22.24
C GLN A 108 -20.06 5.30 22.13
N SER A 109 -21.06 4.57 21.66
CA SER A 109 -20.91 3.15 21.36
C SER A 109 -20.08 2.96 20.08
N TYR A 110 -19.21 1.96 20.07
CA TYR A 110 -18.43 1.56 18.89
C TYR A 110 -18.10 0.06 18.92
N SER A 111 -17.76 -0.50 17.77
CA SER A 111 -17.14 -1.83 17.65
C SER A 111 -15.70 -1.66 17.19
N ASN A 112 -14.73 -2.13 17.96
CA ASN A 112 -13.30 -2.09 17.67
C ASN A 112 -12.90 -3.36 16.94
N TYR A 113 -12.35 -3.24 15.73
CA TYR A 113 -11.92 -4.35 14.90
C TYR A 113 -10.40 -4.44 14.88
N ARG A 114 -9.88 -5.66 14.90
CA ARG A 114 -8.44 -5.95 14.86
C ARG A 114 -8.12 -6.98 13.80
N LEU A 115 -7.09 -6.69 13.00
CA LEU A 115 -6.60 -7.57 11.95
C LEU A 115 -5.08 -7.67 12.03
N ASN A 116 -4.60 -8.90 12.16
CA ASN A 116 -3.18 -9.22 12.14
C ASN A 116 -2.82 -9.96 10.86
N ILE A 117 -1.71 -9.59 10.22
CA ILE A 117 -1.14 -10.30 9.07
C ILE A 117 0.36 -10.52 9.36
N PRO A 118 0.91 -11.74 9.21
CA PRO A 118 0.21 -12.97 8.82
C PRO A 118 -0.77 -13.48 9.87
N ASN A 119 -1.77 -14.23 9.43
CA ASN A 119 -2.72 -14.99 10.27
C ASN A 119 -2.93 -16.39 9.67
N ASP A 120 -3.81 -17.19 10.27
CA ASP A 120 -4.10 -18.57 9.84
C ASP A 120 -4.59 -18.67 8.39
N ASN A 121 -5.22 -17.62 7.88
CA ASN A 121 -5.81 -17.59 6.54
C ASN A 121 -4.90 -16.99 5.47
N VAL A 122 -4.02 -16.04 5.82
CA VAL A 122 -3.19 -15.32 4.86
C VAL A 122 -1.78 -15.01 5.39
N SER A 123 -0.78 -15.23 4.54
CA SER A 123 0.59 -14.72 4.76
C SER A 123 1.21 -14.20 3.46
N LEU A 124 2.15 -13.26 3.56
CA LEU A 124 2.82 -12.65 2.41
C LEU A 124 4.06 -13.47 1.98
N ARG A 125 4.24 -13.70 0.68
CA ARG A 125 5.31 -14.55 0.12
C ARG A 125 6.43 -13.78 -0.57
N VAL A 126 6.14 -12.56 -1.02
CA VAL A 126 7.09 -11.71 -1.75
C VAL A 126 7.23 -10.36 -1.05
N SER A 127 8.34 -9.69 -1.32
CA SER A 127 8.55 -8.30 -0.92
C SER A 127 7.96 -7.38 -1.99
N GLY A 128 7.54 -6.19 -1.61
CA GLY A 128 7.00 -5.19 -2.52
C GLY A 128 6.09 -4.21 -1.81
N ASN A 129 5.36 -3.44 -2.64
CA ASN A 129 4.34 -2.52 -2.18
C ASN A 129 3.02 -3.26 -2.08
N TYR A 130 2.24 -2.97 -1.04
CA TYR A 130 0.95 -3.58 -0.83
C TYR A 130 -0.11 -2.56 -0.44
N VAL A 131 -1.35 -2.83 -0.82
CA VAL A 131 -2.53 -2.10 -0.38
C VAL A 131 -3.45 -3.07 0.34
N LEU A 132 -3.78 -2.76 1.58
CA LEU A 132 -4.79 -3.43 2.38
C LEU A 132 -6.12 -2.71 2.17
N GLU A 133 -7.13 -3.42 1.70
CA GLU A 133 -8.45 -2.89 1.38
C GLU A 133 -9.49 -3.52 2.30
N ILE A 134 -10.31 -2.68 2.94
CA ILE A 134 -11.39 -3.12 3.83
C ILE A 134 -12.73 -2.90 3.15
N TYR A 135 -13.54 -3.96 3.08
CA TYR A 135 -14.85 -4.01 2.44
C TYR A 135 -15.94 -4.31 3.46
N ASN A 136 -17.17 -3.87 3.18
CA ASN A 136 -18.35 -4.30 3.94
C ASN A 136 -18.97 -5.59 3.35
N ALA A 137 -20.05 -6.07 3.97
CA ALA A 137 -20.81 -7.24 3.52
C ALA A 137 -21.40 -7.12 2.10
N SER A 138 -21.66 -5.90 1.64
CA SER A 138 -22.11 -5.59 0.28
C SER A 138 -20.97 -5.55 -0.74
N ASN A 139 -19.74 -5.88 -0.33
CA ASN A 139 -18.52 -5.81 -1.14
C ASN A 139 -18.20 -4.39 -1.63
N GLU A 140 -18.57 -3.38 -0.85
CA GLU A 140 -18.23 -1.97 -1.07
C GLU A 140 -16.96 -1.61 -0.30
N LEU A 141 -16.01 -0.97 -0.99
CA LEU A 141 -14.74 -0.54 -0.40
C LEU A 141 -14.99 0.59 0.61
N GLN A 142 -14.60 0.36 1.86
CA GLN A 142 -14.76 1.32 2.95
C GLN A 142 -13.53 2.22 3.08
N PHE A 143 -12.35 1.62 3.12
CA PHE A 143 -11.08 2.34 3.11
C PHE A 143 -9.94 1.44 2.66
N SER A 144 -8.82 2.04 2.31
CA SER A 144 -7.59 1.31 2.01
C SER A 144 -6.36 1.97 2.64
N ARG A 145 -5.35 1.17 2.95
CA ARG A 145 -4.07 1.63 3.51
C ARG A 145 -2.90 0.95 2.81
N LYS A 146 -1.89 1.73 2.47
CA LYS A 146 -0.62 1.28 1.90
C LYS A 146 0.30 0.74 2.99
N PHE A 147 1.12 -0.22 2.62
CA PHE A 147 2.25 -0.69 3.43
C PHE A 147 3.33 -1.29 2.53
N VAL A 148 4.53 -1.42 3.08
CA VAL A 148 5.69 -1.94 2.36
C VAL A 148 6.26 -3.14 3.08
N VAL A 149 6.55 -4.19 2.31
CA VAL A 149 7.21 -5.39 2.80
C VAL A 149 8.57 -5.52 2.14
N TYR A 150 9.64 -5.56 2.92
CA TYR A 150 11.01 -5.63 2.41
C TYR A 150 11.71 -6.94 2.74
N LYS A 151 12.79 -7.21 2.01
CA LYS A 151 13.79 -8.23 2.32
C LYS A 151 15.12 -7.54 2.54
N ASP A 152 15.81 -7.89 3.61
CA ASP A 152 17.12 -7.33 3.92
C ASP A 152 18.21 -8.01 3.07
N LEU A 153 18.37 -7.53 1.82
CA LEU A 153 19.33 -8.06 0.85
C LEU A 153 20.51 -7.12 0.58
N VAL A 154 20.31 -5.82 0.82
CA VAL A 154 21.29 -4.76 0.55
C VAL A 154 21.28 -3.76 1.69
N GLY A 155 22.45 -3.27 2.07
CA GLY A 155 22.58 -2.24 3.09
C GLY A 155 22.34 -0.86 2.48
N VAL A 156 21.41 -0.08 3.05
CA VAL A 156 21.17 1.31 2.64
C VAL A 156 21.67 2.23 3.75
N GLY A 157 22.71 3.00 3.47
CA GLY A 157 23.22 4.04 4.37
C GLY A 157 22.76 5.41 3.89
N GLY A 158 22.18 6.23 4.78
CA GLY A 158 21.72 7.57 4.46
C GLY A 158 22.13 8.58 5.52
N GLU A 159 22.43 9.81 5.09
CA GLU A 159 22.71 10.95 5.95
C GLU A 159 21.96 12.20 5.48
N VAL A 160 21.47 12.98 6.43
CA VAL A 160 20.81 14.25 6.16
C VAL A 160 21.80 15.38 6.41
N LYS A 161 22.05 16.20 5.39
CA LYS A 161 22.95 17.36 5.44
C LYS A 161 22.19 18.64 5.14
N ARG A 162 22.77 19.76 5.55
CA ARG A 162 22.31 21.09 5.15
C ARG A 162 22.60 21.33 3.66
N SER A 163 21.74 22.10 3.01
CA SER A 163 21.99 22.56 1.65
C SER A 163 23.31 23.33 1.54
N ARG A 164 24.04 23.13 0.45
CA ARG A 164 25.24 23.91 0.10
C ARG A 164 24.89 25.23 -0.59
N ASP A 165 23.66 25.37 -1.07
CA ASP A 165 23.16 26.62 -1.63
C ASP A 165 22.79 27.56 -0.49
N PHE A 166 23.48 28.71 -0.43
CA PHE A 166 23.25 29.76 0.58
C PHE A 166 21.80 30.25 0.60
N SER A 167 21.12 30.23 -0.54
CA SER A 167 19.73 30.66 -0.67
C SER A 167 18.77 29.75 0.10
N PHE A 168 19.13 28.48 0.30
CA PHE A 168 18.27 27.46 0.90
C PHE A 168 18.86 26.82 2.16
N ILE A 169 19.92 27.40 2.72
CA ILE A 169 20.70 26.79 3.81
C ILE A 169 19.91 26.56 5.11
N ASN A 170 18.85 27.35 5.34
CA ASN A 170 17.97 27.26 6.51
C ASN A 170 16.63 26.58 6.21
N GLU A 171 16.34 26.29 4.94
CA GLU A 171 15.01 25.84 4.50
C GLU A 171 15.01 24.42 3.93
N LYS A 172 16.14 23.98 3.36
CA LYS A 172 16.24 22.67 2.69
C LYS A 172 17.17 21.71 3.42
N GLN A 173 16.76 20.45 3.42
CA GLN A 173 17.54 19.31 3.86
C GLN A 173 17.94 18.48 2.63
N VAL A 174 19.21 18.11 2.55
CA VAL A 174 19.75 17.28 1.47
C VAL A 174 19.95 15.87 2.02
N VAL A 175 19.29 14.90 1.41
CA VAL A 175 19.46 13.48 1.73
C VAL A 175 20.55 12.92 0.82
N GLN A 176 21.66 12.47 1.40
CA GLN A 176 22.69 11.70 0.70
C GLN A 176 22.55 10.25 1.10
N PHE A 177 22.55 9.32 0.15
CA PHE A 177 22.43 7.91 0.44
C PHE A 177 23.39 7.08 -0.43
N SER A 178 23.69 5.89 0.05
CA SER A 178 24.50 4.89 -0.65
C SER A 178 23.85 3.52 -0.47
N ILE A 179 23.85 2.73 -1.55
CA ILE A 179 23.31 1.38 -1.54
C ILE A 179 24.48 0.42 -1.68
N ASN A 180 24.79 -0.29 -0.61
CA ASN A 180 25.81 -1.32 -0.58
C ASN A 180 25.16 -2.67 -0.88
N SER A 181 25.44 -3.19 -2.08
CA SER A 181 24.91 -4.48 -2.53
C SER A 181 25.63 -5.68 -1.93
N GLY A 182 26.80 -5.50 -1.29
CA GLY A 182 27.55 -6.60 -0.66
C GLY A 182 27.81 -7.75 -1.65
N SER A 183 27.21 -8.92 -1.38
CA SER A 183 27.28 -10.11 -2.24
C SER A 183 26.15 -10.21 -3.27
N PHE A 184 25.15 -9.32 -3.22
CA PHE A 184 24.03 -9.30 -4.15
C PHE A 184 24.45 -8.67 -5.48
N ARG A 185 24.35 -9.43 -6.58
CA ARG A 185 24.82 -8.96 -7.89
C ARG A 185 23.76 -8.10 -8.59
N LEU A 186 24.00 -6.80 -8.66
CA LEU A 186 23.25 -5.87 -9.51
C LEU A 186 23.96 -5.71 -10.86
N VAL A 187 23.32 -6.09 -11.96
CA VAL A 187 23.95 -6.07 -13.30
C VAL A 187 23.87 -4.66 -13.88
N ASN A 188 22.71 -4.02 -13.78
CA ASN A 188 22.54 -2.64 -14.21
C ASN A 188 21.81 -1.81 -13.14
N PRO A 189 22.54 -1.33 -12.12
CA PRO A 189 21.93 -0.59 -11.01
C PRO A 189 21.10 0.62 -11.47
N LYS A 190 21.54 1.33 -12.51
CA LYS A 190 20.86 2.52 -13.03
C LYS A 190 19.48 2.23 -13.65
N LYS A 191 19.19 0.98 -14.00
CA LYS A 191 17.90 0.56 -14.58
C LYS A 191 17.09 -0.31 -13.62
N GLU A 192 17.77 -1.14 -12.84
CA GLU A 192 17.15 -2.16 -11.97
C GLU A 192 16.80 -1.59 -10.60
N VAL A 193 17.58 -0.64 -10.09
CA VAL A 193 17.35 -0.04 -8.77
C VAL A 193 16.49 1.20 -8.96
N LYS A 194 15.31 1.18 -8.35
CA LYS A 194 14.44 2.35 -8.23
C LYS A 194 14.38 2.77 -6.77
N VAL A 195 14.56 4.06 -6.51
CA VAL A 195 14.60 4.61 -5.15
C VAL A 195 13.40 5.53 -4.96
N ALA A 196 12.73 5.40 -3.81
CA ALA A 196 11.74 6.34 -3.34
C ALA A 196 12.20 6.92 -2.00
N ILE A 197 12.27 8.24 -1.89
CA ILE A 197 12.62 8.94 -0.64
C ILE A 197 11.34 9.54 -0.07
N ILE A 198 11.02 9.20 1.17
CA ILE A 198 9.76 9.57 1.82
C ILE A 198 10.10 10.39 3.05
N GLN A 199 9.49 11.57 3.17
CA GLN A 199 9.64 12.42 4.34
C GLN A 199 8.55 12.08 5.35
N ASN A 200 8.92 11.68 6.57
CA ASN A 200 8.00 11.43 7.68
C ASN A 200 6.82 10.52 7.29
N TYR A 201 7.08 9.48 6.51
CA TYR A 201 6.07 8.55 6.01
C TYR A 201 4.95 9.16 5.15
N HIS A 202 5.10 10.40 4.68
CA HIS A 202 4.11 11.08 3.85
C HIS A 202 4.35 10.81 2.36
N TRP A 203 3.60 9.85 1.82
CA TRP A 203 3.71 9.43 0.42
C TRP A 203 3.44 10.50 -0.65
N PRO A 204 2.51 11.45 -0.46
CA PRO A 204 2.28 12.51 -1.46
C PRO A 204 3.51 13.39 -1.72
N THR A 205 4.43 13.50 -0.76
CA THR A 205 5.69 14.26 -0.92
C THR A 205 6.88 13.37 -1.27
N ALA A 206 6.65 12.09 -1.58
CA ALA A 206 7.72 11.16 -1.91
C ALA A 206 8.43 11.57 -3.21
N LEU A 207 9.77 11.52 -3.17
CA LEU A 207 10.61 11.78 -4.32
C LEU A 207 10.94 10.46 -5.01
N TYR A 208 10.55 10.35 -6.27
CA TYR A 208 10.77 9.19 -7.13
C TYR A 208 11.83 9.49 -8.20
N ASN A 209 12.31 8.45 -8.87
CA ASN A 209 13.27 8.55 -9.98
C ASN A 209 14.57 9.30 -9.63
N VAL A 210 15.07 9.06 -8.41
CA VAL A 210 16.38 9.57 -7.98
C VAL A 210 17.47 8.64 -8.55
N VAL A 211 18.49 9.24 -9.18
CA VAL A 211 19.60 8.55 -9.86
C VAL A 211 20.87 8.60 -9.03
#